data_AF-A0A4Y2MXP3-F1
#
_entry.id   AF-A0A4Y2MXP3-F1
#
_cell.length_a   1.000
_cell.length_b   1.000
_cell.length_c   1.000
_cell.angle_alpha   90.00
_cell.angle_beta   90.00
_cell.angle_gamma   90.00
#
_symmetry.space_group_name_H-M   'P 1'
#
loop_
_entity.id
_entity.type
_entity.pdbx_description
1 polymer ?
#
loop_
_entity_poly.entity_id
_entity_poly.type
_entity_poly.pdbx_seq_one_letter_code
_entity_poly.pdbx_strand_id
1 'polypeptide(L)'
;MVGRINDPAKCELRGVIRFLQAEGPFFLNDIHTWKENRRFVIQSLKDLGLGKTKIQRQMQDEISHFQEVLKSFNGQPIDLVVPLTSSTSNNICSLIFGKRYDYDDLERKVLDENLDEVSNLLGQTALHAFFPWIRSITFLSNWLGIEKGYKQFETSKEIYKT
;
A
#
# COMPACT_ATOMS: atom_id res chain seq x y z
N MET A 1 -6.92 -34.02 33.54
CA MET A 1 -7.10 -33.84 32.08
C MET A 1 -7.26 -32.34 31.83
N VAL A 2 -6.15 -31.66 31.52
CA VAL A 2 -6.10 -30.20 31.41
C VAL A 2 -6.77 -29.77 30.11
N GLY A 3 -7.69 -28.81 30.24
CA GLY A 3 -8.56 -28.33 29.17
C GLY A 3 -7.82 -27.73 27.98
N ARG A 4 -8.46 -27.86 26.82
CA ARG A 4 -8.16 -27.07 25.62
C ARG A 4 -8.30 -25.59 25.98
N ILE A 5 -7.16 -24.93 26.22
CA ILE A 5 -7.09 -23.46 26.23
C ILE A 5 -7.34 -23.02 24.79
N ASN A 6 -8.56 -22.56 24.55
CA ASN A 6 -8.95 -21.84 23.34
C ASN A 6 -8.27 -20.47 23.44
N ASP A 7 -7.04 -20.41 22.95
CA ASP A 7 -6.19 -19.23 23.05
C ASP A 7 -6.58 -18.26 21.90
N PRO A 8 -7.27 -17.13 22.18
CA PRO A 8 -7.80 -16.23 21.14
C PRO A 8 -6.67 -15.68 20.25
N ALA A 9 -5.48 -15.48 20.83
CA ALA A 9 -4.28 -15.05 20.13
C ALA A 9 -3.80 -16.03 19.03
N LYS A 10 -4.14 -17.33 19.12
CA LYS A 10 -3.83 -18.32 18.05
C LYS A 10 -4.81 -18.25 16.89
N CYS A 11 -6.05 -17.84 17.14
CA CYS A 11 -7.09 -17.75 16.12
C CYS A 11 -6.95 -16.45 15.30
N GLU A 12 -6.63 -15.35 15.97
CA GLU A 12 -6.36 -14.04 15.36
C GLU A 12 -5.12 -14.06 14.46
N LEU A 13 -4.09 -14.79 14.88
CA LEU A 13 -2.85 -14.84 14.12
C LEU A 13 -2.93 -15.74 12.87
N ARG A 14 -3.85 -16.72 12.87
CA ARG A 14 -4.28 -17.39 11.62
C ARG A 14 -5.04 -16.46 10.68
N GLY A 15 -5.68 -15.41 11.20
CA GLY A 15 -6.37 -14.38 10.41
C GLY A 15 -5.39 -13.47 9.68
N VAL A 16 -4.28 -13.12 10.33
CA VAL A 16 -3.21 -12.29 9.76
C VAL A 16 -2.29 -13.05 8.81
N ILE A 17 -1.92 -14.29 9.13
CA ILE A 17 -1.23 -15.17 8.17
C ILE A 17 -2.07 -15.34 6.89
N ARG A 18 -3.41 -15.41 7.00
CA ARG A 18 -4.30 -15.54 5.84
C ARG A 18 -4.40 -14.30 4.96
N PHE A 19 -4.05 -13.11 5.46
CA PHE A 19 -4.04 -11.89 4.66
C PHE A 19 -2.64 -11.55 4.15
N LEU A 20 -1.60 -11.95 4.87
CA LEU A 20 -0.28 -12.10 4.25
C LEU A 20 -0.33 -13.14 3.11
N GLN A 21 -1.30 -14.05 3.14
CA GLN A 21 -1.67 -14.94 2.04
C GLN A 21 -2.77 -14.38 1.13
N ALA A 22 -3.29 -13.18 1.37
CA ALA A 22 -4.28 -12.59 0.48
C ALA A 22 -3.63 -12.46 -0.90
N GLU A 23 -4.36 -12.88 -1.91
CA GLU A 23 -3.97 -13.23 -3.27
C GLU A 23 -3.51 -12.02 -4.12
N GLY A 24 -2.80 -11.07 -3.51
CA GLY A 24 -2.15 -9.96 -4.19
C GLY A 24 -0.87 -10.43 -4.90
N PRO A 25 -0.52 -9.86 -6.08
CA PRO A 25 0.66 -10.22 -6.87
C PRO A 25 2.00 -10.19 -6.13
N PHE A 26 2.07 -9.66 -4.90
CA PHE A 26 3.30 -9.43 -4.16
C PHE A 26 3.53 -10.38 -2.98
N PHE A 27 2.50 -11.10 -2.49
CA PHE A 27 2.60 -11.94 -1.27
C PHE A 27 2.22 -13.41 -1.49
N LEU A 28 2.20 -13.87 -2.74
CA LEU A 28 1.81 -15.24 -3.06
C LEU A 28 2.88 -16.24 -2.58
N ASN A 29 2.43 -17.20 -1.77
CA ASN A 29 3.19 -18.40 -1.44
C ASN A 29 3.37 -19.34 -2.64
N ASP A 30 2.63 -19.11 -3.74
CA ASP A 30 2.73 -19.88 -4.98
C ASP A 30 3.41 -19.06 -6.09
N ILE A 31 4.56 -19.58 -6.55
CA ILE A 31 5.35 -18.99 -7.64
C ILE A 31 4.62 -19.00 -8.98
N HIS A 32 3.67 -19.92 -9.19
CA HIS A 32 2.89 -20.00 -10.41
C HIS A 32 1.89 -18.85 -10.50
N THR A 33 1.10 -18.64 -9.45
CA THR A 33 0.17 -17.49 -9.37
C THR A 33 0.92 -16.16 -9.45
N TRP A 34 2.09 -16.03 -8.80
CA TRP A 34 2.92 -14.82 -8.90
C TRP A 34 3.35 -14.55 -10.34
N LYS A 35 3.81 -15.58 -11.07
CA LYS A 35 4.21 -15.45 -12.48
C LYS A 35 3.03 -15.04 -13.36
N GLU A 36 1.86 -15.59 -13.11
CA GLU A 36 0.64 -15.28 -13.86
C GLU A 36 0.20 -13.82 -13.62
N ASN A 37 0.04 -13.43 -12.36
CA ASN A 37 -0.32 -12.06 -11.98
C ASN A 37 0.68 -11.03 -12.50
N ARG A 38 1.99 -11.32 -12.39
CA ARG A 38 3.03 -10.45 -12.94
C ARG A 38 2.89 -10.30 -14.45
N ARG A 39 2.64 -11.39 -15.19
CA ARG A 39 2.46 -11.35 -16.65
C ARG A 39 1.21 -10.54 -17.01
N PHE A 40 0.11 -10.78 -16.30
CA PHE A 40 -1.15 -10.07 -16.49
C PHE A 40 -0.97 -8.56 -16.28
N VAL A 41 -0.46 -8.13 -15.12
CA VAL A 41 -0.27 -6.71 -14.81
C VAL A 41 0.64 -6.02 -15.82
N ILE A 42 1.78 -6.63 -16.18
CA ILE A 42 2.69 -6.05 -17.17
C ILE A 42 2.00 -5.91 -18.53
N GLN A 43 1.23 -6.90 -18.95
CA GLN A 43 0.51 -6.84 -20.23
C GLN A 43 -0.58 -5.75 -20.19
N SER A 44 -1.39 -5.71 -19.14
CA SER A 44 -2.42 -4.69 -18.95
C SER A 44 -1.84 -3.27 -18.95
N LEU A 45 -0.71 -3.04 -18.28
CA LEU A 45 -0.06 -1.73 -18.28
C LEU A 45 0.42 -1.33 -19.68
N LYS A 46 1.00 -2.26 -20.46
CA LYS A 46 1.39 -2.01 -21.86
C LYS A 46 0.17 -1.69 -22.75
N ASP A 47 -0.94 -2.38 -22.52
CA ASP A 47 -2.18 -2.17 -23.25
C ASP A 47 -2.77 -0.78 -22.95
N LEU A 48 -2.77 -0.37 -21.67
CA LEU A 48 -3.15 0.97 -21.20
C LEU A 48 -2.27 2.09 -21.75
N GLY A 49 -1.05 1.76 -22.18
CA GLY A 49 -0.15 2.68 -22.87
C GLY A 49 1.18 2.96 -22.16
N LEU A 50 1.55 2.15 -21.17
CA LEU A 50 2.90 2.14 -20.63
C LEU A 50 3.91 1.89 -21.75
N GLY A 51 4.86 2.81 -21.92
CA GLY A 51 5.87 2.77 -22.99
C GLY A 51 5.38 3.29 -24.36
N LYS A 52 4.16 3.83 -24.45
CA LYS A 52 3.64 4.53 -25.64
C LYS A 52 3.68 6.04 -25.44
N THR A 53 3.57 6.82 -26.52
CA THR A 53 3.60 8.29 -26.47
C THR A 53 2.50 8.90 -25.59
N LYS A 54 1.39 8.19 -25.36
CA LYS A 54 0.28 8.65 -24.50
C LYS A 54 0.77 8.92 -23.07
N ILE A 55 1.50 7.99 -22.45
CA ILE A 55 1.95 8.14 -21.06
C ILE A 55 3.00 9.26 -20.95
N GLN A 56 3.83 9.44 -21.97
CA GLN A 56 4.82 10.52 -22.01
C GLN A 56 4.16 11.89 -21.95
N ARG A 57 3.04 12.09 -22.69
CA ARG A 57 2.28 13.35 -22.61
C ARG A 57 1.70 13.57 -21.22
N GLN A 58 1.06 12.54 -20.65
CA GLN A 58 0.52 12.61 -19.29
C GLN A 58 1.60 12.96 -18.25
N MET A 59 2.78 12.35 -18.35
CA MET A 59 3.92 12.66 -17.49
C MET A 59 4.42 14.10 -17.70
N GLN A 60 4.47 14.58 -18.93
CA GLN A 60 4.92 15.94 -19.23
C GLN A 60 3.93 17.00 -18.74
N ASP A 61 2.63 16.71 -18.83
CA ASP A 61 1.58 17.53 -18.24
C ASP A 61 1.72 17.55 -16.71
N GLU A 62 1.91 16.38 -16.07
CA GLU A 62 2.09 16.31 -14.61
C GLU A 62 3.37 17.01 -14.13
N ILE A 63 4.47 16.95 -14.89
CA ILE A 63 5.69 17.73 -14.61
C ILE A 63 5.39 19.23 -14.61
N SER A 64 4.58 19.70 -15.56
CA SER A 64 4.21 21.12 -15.64
C SER A 64 3.42 21.56 -14.41
N HIS A 65 2.45 20.74 -13.97
CA HIS A 65 1.70 21.00 -12.73
C HIS A 65 2.60 20.94 -11.49
N PHE A 66 3.51 19.97 -11.42
CA PHE A 66 4.44 19.86 -10.30
C PHE A 66 5.35 21.09 -10.20
N GLN A 67 5.79 21.64 -11.34
CA GLN A 67 6.55 22.89 -11.37
C GLN A 67 5.74 24.09 -10.86
N GLU A 68 4.44 24.16 -11.16
CA GLU A 68 3.56 25.21 -10.62
C GLU A 68 3.42 25.09 -9.10
N VAL A 69 3.26 23.87 -8.60
CA VAL A 69 3.26 23.59 -7.16
C VAL A 69 4.57 24.06 -6.53
N LEU A 70 5.74 23.73 -7.11
CA LEU A 70 7.03 24.19 -6.61
C LEU A 70 7.18 25.72 -6.61
N LYS A 71 6.67 26.39 -7.65
CA LYS A 71 6.69 27.85 -7.74
C LYS A 71 5.81 28.51 -6.67
N SER A 72 4.69 27.88 -6.29
CA SER A 72 3.76 28.42 -5.29
C SER A 72 4.41 28.67 -3.91
N PHE A 73 5.47 27.94 -3.60
CA PHE A 73 6.21 28.09 -2.34
C PHE A 73 7.17 29.28 -2.30
N ASN A 74 7.31 30.06 -3.37
CA ASN A 74 8.02 31.35 -3.40
C ASN A 74 9.45 31.31 -2.82
N GLY A 75 10.20 30.23 -3.06
CA GLY A 75 11.59 30.08 -2.62
C GLY A 75 11.77 29.73 -1.13
N GLN A 76 10.69 29.43 -0.41
CA GLN A 76 10.77 28.91 0.95
C GLN A 76 11.34 27.48 0.97
N PRO A 77 11.99 27.05 2.07
CA PRO A 77 12.34 25.65 2.27
C PRO A 77 11.07 24.78 2.31
N ILE A 78 11.06 23.68 1.56
CA ILE A 78 9.90 22.79 1.43
C ILE A 78 10.35 21.36 1.64
N ASP A 79 9.52 20.58 2.33
CA ASP A 79 9.64 19.13 2.30
C ASP A 79 9.11 18.60 0.96
N LEU A 80 10.01 18.13 0.10
CA LEU A 80 9.67 17.62 -1.22
C LEU A 80 8.98 16.26 -1.17
N VAL A 81 9.00 15.55 -0.03
CA VAL A 81 8.44 14.19 0.07
C VAL A 81 6.96 14.21 -0.32
N VAL A 82 6.15 15.04 0.32
CA VAL A 82 4.69 15.09 0.11
C VAL A 82 4.28 15.50 -1.33
N PRO A 83 4.78 16.61 -1.92
CA PRO A 83 4.40 16.97 -3.28
C PRO A 83 4.95 15.99 -4.32
N LEU A 84 6.12 15.37 -4.08
CA LEU A 84 6.69 14.39 -5.01
C LEU A 84 5.97 13.05 -4.96
N THR A 85 5.66 12.53 -3.77
CA THR A 85 4.83 11.32 -3.64
C THR A 85 3.46 11.54 -4.28
N SER A 86 2.93 12.76 -4.18
CA SER A 86 1.67 13.10 -4.82
C SER A 86 1.72 13.16 -6.33
N SER A 87 2.74 13.79 -6.89
CA SER A 87 2.93 13.83 -8.34
C SER A 87 3.18 12.44 -8.93
N THR A 88 3.98 11.61 -8.24
CA THR A 88 4.26 10.24 -8.67
C THR A 88 3.03 9.33 -8.58
N SER A 89 2.22 9.46 -7.52
CA SER A 89 0.93 8.77 -7.40
C SER A 89 -0.03 9.17 -8.51
N ASN A 90 -0.12 10.47 -8.84
CA ASN A 90 -0.97 10.96 -9.93
C ASN A 90 -0.61 10.35 -11.29
N ASN A 91 0.67 10.12 -11.58
CA ASN A 91 1.07 9.40 -12.80
C ASN A 91 0.53 7.97 -12.84
N ILE A 92 0.54 7.27 -11.70
CA ILE A 92 0.02 5.90 -11.58
C ILE A 92 -1.52 5.90 -11.68
N CYS A 93 -2.19 6.79 -10.94
CA CYS A 93 -3.64 6.94 -10.97
C CYS A 93 -4.16 7.31 -12.37
N SER A 94 -3.48 8.22 -13.06
CA SER A 94 -3.81 8.60 -14.43
C SER A 94 -3.61 7.45 -15.42
N LEU A 95 -2.67 6.55 -15.15
CA LEU A 95 -2.47 5.35 -15.97
C LEU A 95 -3.55 4.29 -15.75
N ILE A 96 -3.90 4.01 -14.49
CA ILE A 96 -4.81 2.92 -14.11
C ILE A 96 -6.27 3.35 -14.20
N PHE A 97 -6.61 4.52 -13.64
CA PHE A 97 -7.97 5.04 -13.56
C PHE A 97 -8.31 6.03 -14.67
N GLY A 98 -7.32 6.50 -15.44
CA GLY A 98 -7.53 7.54 -16.44
C GLY A 98 -7.89 8.91 -15.85
N LYS A 99 -7.77 9.09 -14.53
CA LYS A 99 -8.11 10.30 -13.78
C LYS A 99 -6.89 10.79 -13.01
N ARG A 100 -6.67 12.11 -13.04
CA ARG A 100 -5.74 12.83 -12.17
C ARG A 100 -6.52 13.40 -10.99
N TYR A 101 -5.90 13.40 -9.81
CA TYR A 101 -6.44 14.05 -8.63
C TYR A 101 -5.72 15.37 -8.39
N ASP A 102 -6.47 16.41 -8.01
CA ASP A 102 -5.85 17.64 -7.56
C ASP A 102 -5.23 17.45 -6.17
N TYR A 103 -4.19 18.22 -5.88
CA TYR A 103 -3.42 18.09 -4.63
C TYR A 103 -4.28 18.35 -3.38
N ASP A 104 -5.33 19.17 -3.51
CA ASP A 104 -6.25 19.51 -2.42
C ASP A 104 -7.53 18.65 -2.37
N ASP A 105 -7.69 17.69 -3.30
CA ASP A 105 -8.89 16.86 -3.42
C ASP A 105 -9.08 15.97 -2.18
N LEU A 106 -10.34 15.81 -1.74
CA LEU A 106 -10.69 14.92 -0.64
C LEU A 106 -10.43 13.45 -1.00
N GLU A 107 -10.71 13.04 -2.24
CA GLU A 107 -10.46 11.67 -2.70
C GLU A 107 -8.95 11.34 -2.68
N ARG A 108 -8.11 12.33 -2.96
CA ARG A 108 -6.65 12.22 -2.88
C ARG A 108 -6.19 11.98 -1.44
N LYS A 109 -6.70 12.76 -0.49
CA LYS A 109 -6.33 12.62 0.94
C LYS A 109 -6.67 11.23 1.46
N VAL A 110 -7.85 10.71 1.12
CA VAL A 110 -8.25 9.34 1.46
C VAL A 110 -7.31 8.31 0.83
N LEU A 111 -6.91 8.51 -0.43
CA LEU A 111 -5.94 7.62 -1.09
C LEU A 111 -4.58 7.64 -0.38
N ASP A 112 -4.08 8.82 0.00
CA ASP A 112 -2.78 8.97 0.67
C ASP A 112 -2.79 8.37 2.08
N GLU A 113 -3.87 8.61 2.84
CA GLU A 113 -4.07 7.98 4.16
C GLU A 113 -4.05 6.45 4.06
N ASN A 114 -4.75 5.89 3.07
CA ASN A 114 -4.75 4.44 2.82
C ASN A 114 -3.36 3.92 2.42
N LEU A 115 -2.62 4.66 1.59
CA LEU A 115 -1.26 4.28 1.17
C LEU A 115 -0.29 4.30 2.35
N ASP A 116 -0.38 5.30 3.22
CA ASP A 116 0.41 5.39 4.45
C ASP A 116 0.07 4.26 5.42
N GLU A 117 -1.21 3.92 5.55
CA GLU A 117 -1.65 2.79 6.37
C GLU A 117 -1.06 1.47 5.85
N VAL A 118 -1.17 1.21 4.55
CA VAL A 118 -0.58 0.02 3.91
C VAL A 118 0.94 0.00 4.09
N SER A 119 1.62 1.13 3.90
CA SER A 119 3.07 1.24 4.10
C SER A 119 3.48 0.87 5.53
N ASN A 120 2.75 1.40 6.53
CA ASN A 120 2.97 1.08 7.94
C ASN A 120 2.75 -0.41 8.25
N LEU A 121 1.69 -1.01 7.71
CA LEU A 121 1.40 -2.44 7.84
C LEU A 121 2.50 -3.30 7.21
N LEU A 122 2.98 -2.92 6.03
CA LEU A 122 4.07 -3.63 5.35
C LEU A 122 5.39 -3.53 6.12
N GLY A 123 5.72 -2.36 6.67
CA GLY A 123 6.90 -2.18 7.52
C GLY A 123 6.87 -3.08 8.76
N GLN A 124 5.71 -3.17 9.42
CA GLN A 124 5.54 -4.02 10.61
C GLN A 124 5.61 -5.52 10.27
N THR A 125 5.00 -5.93 9.16
CA THR A 125 5.01 -7.35 8.73
C THR A 125 6.37 -7.80 8.22
N ALA A 126 7.18 -6.90 7.65
CA ALA A 126 8.57 -7.19 7.28
C ALA A 126 9.41 -7.60 8.50
N LEU A 127 9.29 -6.90 9.63
CA LEU A 127 10.00 -7.26 10.86
C LEU A 127 9.65 -8.68 11.34
N HIS A 128 8.39 -9.09 11.20
CA HIS A 128 7.97 -10.46 11.52
C HIS A 128 8.49 -11.51 10.53
N ALA A 129 8.65 -11.16 9.26
CA ALA A 129 9.19 -12.06 8.25
C ALA A 129 10.71 -12.29 8.44
N PHE A 130 11.46 -11.24 8.77
CA PHE A 130 12.92 -11.33 8.99
C PHE A 130 13.30 -11.89 10.37
N PHE A 131 12.50 -11.58 11.41
CA PHE A 131 12.80 -11.98 12.79
C PHE A 131 11.59 -12.66 13.46
N PRO A 132 11.29 -13.94 13.12
CA PRO A 132 10.13 -14.66 13.65
C PRO A 132 10.08 -14.77 15.18
N TRP A 133 11.24 -14.66 15.85
CA TRP A 133 11.39 -14.76 17.30
C TRP A 133 10.87 -13.53 18.06
N ILE A 134 10.71 -12.37 17.42
CA ILE A 134 10.19 -11.13 18.05
C ILE A 134 8.76 -11.34 18.56
N ARG A 135 7.99 -12.25 17.94
CA ARG A 135 6.66 -12.64 18.40
C ARG A 135 6.65 -13.26 19.80
N SER A 136 7.76 -13.83 20.25
CA SER A 136 7.87 -14.41 21.59
C SER A 136 7.98 -13.35 22.69
N ILE A 137 8.23 -12.09 22.34
CA ILE A 137 8.45 -11.00 23.30
C ILE A 137 7.25 -10.06 23.23
N THR A 138 6.22 -10.37 24.02
CA THR A 138 4.94 -9.65 24.09
C THR A 138 5.08 -8.16 24.44
N PHE A 139 6.11 -7.79 25.20
CA PHE A 139 6.42 -6.38 25.48
C PHE A 139 6.83 -5.60 24.22
N LEU A 140 7.59 -6.23 23.32
CA LEU A 140 8.11 -5.62 22.09
C LEU A 140 7.01 -5.46 21.03
N SER A 141 6.06 -6.40 20.95
CA SER A 141 4.92 -6.29 20.04
C SER A 141 3.98 -5.13 20.40
N ASN A 142 3.79 -4.86 21.69
CA ASN A 142 3.02 -3.70 22.15
C ASN A 142 3.76 -2.39 21.92
N TRP A 143 5.09 -2.37 22.11
CA TRP A 143 5.92 -1.20 21.85
C TRP A 143 6.02 -0.84 20.35
N LEU A 144 6.09 -1.84 19.47
CA LEU A 144 6.08 -1.66 18.01
C LEU A 144 4.69 -1.32 17.43
N GLY A 145 3.65 -1.20 18.26
CA GLY A 145 2.32 -0.76 17.84
C GLY A 145 1.56 -1.77 16.96
N ILE A 146 1.93 -3.04 17.01
CA ILE A 146 1.47 -4.09 16.10
C ILE A 146 -0.04 -4.34 16.24
N GLU A 147 -0.62 -4.14 17.42
CA GLU A 147 -2.07 -4.27 17.66
C GLU A 147 -2.91 -3.30 16.81
N LYS A 148 -2.38 -2.10 16.50
CA LYS A 148 -3.10 -1.12 15.67
C LYS A 148 -3.28 -1.65 14.25
N GLY A 149 -2.22 -2.25 13.70
CA GLY A 149 -2.27 -2.82 12.36
C GLY A 149 -3.25 -3.99 12.24
N TYR A 150 -3.42 -4.80 13.29
CA TYR A 150 -4.38 -5.91 13.30
C TYR A 150 -5.84 -5.42 13.25
N LYS A 151 -6.21 -4.38 14.00
CA LYS A 151 -7.59 -3.86 14.04
C LYS A 151 -8.02 -3.18 12.74
N GLN A 152 -7.12 -2.42 12.13
CA GLN A 152 -7.41 -1.70 10.88
C GLN A 152 -7.67 -2.66 9.71
N PHE A 153 -6.95 -3.76 9.71
CA PHE A 153 -7.10 -4.84 8.75
C PHE A 153 -8.36 -5.70 8.92
N GLU A 154 -8.80 -5.91 10.16
CA GLU A 154 -10.06 -6.59 10.42
C GLU A 154 -11.24 -5.75 9.90
N THR A 155 -11.13 -4.43 10.02
CA THR A 155 -12.10 -3.47 9.47
C THR A 155 -12.13 -3.50 7.95
N SER A 156 -10.98 -3.57 7.27
CA SER A 156 -10.93 -3.66 5.80
C SER A 156 -11.51 -4.98 5.27
N LYS A 157 -11.32 -6.10 5.98
CA LYS A 157 -11.94 -7.39 5.63
C LYS A 157 -13.47 -7.39 5.65
N GLU A 158 -14.09 -6.58 6.50
CA GLU A 158 -15.55 -6.46 6.57
C GLU A 158 -16.12 -5.60 5.44
N ILE A 159 -15.34 -4.64 4.91
CA ILE A 159 -15.74 -3.80 3.76
C ILE A 159 -15.88 -4.62 2.46
N TYR A 160 -15.00 -5.61 2.23
CA TYR A 160 -14.99 -6.42 1.01
C TYR A 160 -15.89 -7.67 1.05
N LYS A 161 -16.68 -7.87 2.11
CA LYS A 161 -17.67 -8.95 2.21
C LYS A 161 -19.08 -8.59 1.68
N THR A 162 -19.26 -7.38 1.13
CA THR A 162 -20.50 -6.94 0.48
C THR A 162 -20.38 -7.14 -1.03
#